data_AF-A0A259BH31-F1
#
_entry.id   AF-A0A259BH31-F1
#
_cell.length_a   1.000
_cell.length_b   1.000
_cell.length_c   1.000
_cell.angle_alpha   90.00
_cell.angle_beta   90.00
_cell.angle_gamma   90.00
#
_symmetry.space_group_name_H-M   'P 1'
#
loop_
_entity.id
_entity.type
_entity.pdbx_description
1 polymer ?
#
loop_
_entity_poly.entity_id
_entity_poly.type
_entity_poly.pdbx_seq_one_letter_code
_entity_poly.pdbx_strand_id
1 'polypeptide(L)' 'MRPFTRFACADWSGAKGSRHPGIALAVCEAGSEAPRLVPAPSGIWSRQAVADWLLAHLPDEERADSHDHLIERRAAA' A
#
# COMPACT_ATOMS: atom_id res chain seq x y z
N MET A 1 -10.91 18.31 6.91
CA MET A 1 -10.34 17.07 6.34
C MET A 1 -9.24 16.59 7.29
N ARG A 2 -9.15 15.30 7.61
CA ARG A 2 -8.07 14.78 8.48
C ARG A 2 -6.82 14.50 7.62
N PRO A 3 -5.61 14.90 8.04
CA PRO A 3 -4.39 14.61 7.28
C PRO A 3 -4.06 13.11 7.31
N PHE A 4 -3.45 12.59 6.23
CA PHE A 4 -2.86 11.26 6.25
C PHE A 4 -1.62 11.25 7.15
N THR A 5 -1.50 10.25 8.01
CA THR A 5 -0.38 10.11 8.94
C THR A 5 0.50 8.91 8.65
N ARG A 6 0.13 8.06 7.69
CA ARG A 6 0.85 6.83 7.34
C ARG A 6 0.79 6.60 5.84
N PHE A 7 1.92 6.23 5.26
CA PHE A 7 2.09 6.04 3.82
C PHE A 7 2.76 4.69 3.56
N ALA A 8 2.24 3.94 2.61
CA ALA A 8 2.88 2.74 2.08
C ALA A 8 3.39 3.04 0.66
N CYS A 9 4.65 2.68 0.39
CA CYS A 9 5.31 2.88 -0.91
C CYS A 9 5.77 1.52 -1.45
N ALA A 10 5.34 1.18 -2.66
CA ALA A 10 5.78 -0.03 -3.37
C ALA A 10 6.61 0.37 -4.60
N ASP A 11 7.82 -0.19 -4.74
CA ASP A 11 8.75 0.10 -5.83
C ASP A 11 8.41 -0.64 -7.13
N TRP A 12 7.29 -0.26 -7.75
CA TRP A 12 6.82 -0.94 -8.94
C TRP A 12 7.65 -0.59 -10.19
N SER A 13 8.44 -1.53 -10.70
CA SER A 13 9.30 -1.30 -11.89
C SER A 13 8.56 -1.11 -13.22
N GLY A 14 7.23 -1.32 -13.25
CA GLY A 14 6.42 -1.21 -14.47
C GLY A 14 6.76 -2.26 -15.55
N ALA A 15 7.67 -3.18 -15.24
CA ALA A 15 8.23 -4.09 -16.21
C ALA A 15 7.20 -5.15 -16.65
N LYS A 16 7.17 -5.43 -17.95
CA LYS A 16 6.36 -6.49 -18.58
C LYS A 16 7.22 -7.76 -18.66
N GLY A 17 6.72 -8.89 -18.17
CA GLY A 17 7.49 -10.15 -18.13
C GLY A 17 7.08 -11.07 -16.97
N SER A 18 7.44 -12.36 -17.06
CA SER A 18 7.00 -13.42 -16.13
C SER A 18 7.80 -13.51 -14.83
N ARG A 19 8.98 -12.87 -14.76
CA ARG A 19 9.79 -12.73 -13.54
C ARG A 19 10.51 -11.40 -13.54
N HIS A 20 10.19 -10.54 -12.57
CA HIS A 20 10.93 -9.32 -12.25
C HIS A 20 11.55 -9.49 -10.86
N PRO A 21 12.77 -8.98 -10.62
CA PRO A 21 13.34 -8.91 -9.28
C PRO A 21 12.33 -8.20 -8.35
N GLY A 22 12.13 -8.79 -7.17
CA GLY A 22 10.92 -8.64 -6.36
C GLY A 22 10.55 -7.20 -6.01
N ILE A 23 9.25 -7.02 -5.77
CA ILE A 23 8.72 -5.77 -5.19
C ILE A 23 9.33 -5.61 -3.78
N ALA A 24 9.59 -4.38 -3.39
CA ALA A 24 9.86 -3.93 -2.04
C ALA A 24 8.70 -3.03 -1.60
N LEU A 25 8.33 -3.16 -0.33
CA LEU A 25 7.32 -2.35 0.31
C LEU A 25 7.98 -1.60 1.46
N ALA A 26 7.74 -0.29 1.57
CA ALA A 26 8.19 0.53 2.67
C ALA A 26 7.04 1.32 3.29
N VAL A 27 7.14 1.64 4.58
CA VAL A 27 6.19 2.49 5.30
C VAL A 27 6.89 3.72 5.86
N CYS A 28 6.21 4.86 5.75
CA CYS A 28 6.53 6.09 6.46
C CYS A 28 5.36 6.47 7.38
N GLU A 29 5.68 6.90 8.59
CA GLU A 29 4.73 7.60 9.47
C GLU A 29 4.91 9.11 9.30
N ALA A 30 3.99 9.90 9.86
CA ALA A 30 4.13 11.35 9.90
C ALA A 30 5.45 11.76 10.58
N GLY A 31 6.14 12.74 10.00
CA GLY A 31 7.44 13.22 10.48
C GLY A 31 8.51 13.17 9.39
N SER A 32 9.77 13.08 9.82
CA SER A 32 10.95 13.13 8.96
C SER A 32 11.82 11.87 9.05
N GLU A 33 11.32 10.82 9.68
CA GLU A 33 12.03 9.54 9.81
C GLU A 33 12.17 8.85 8.45
N ALA A 34 13.24 8.08 8.31
CA ALA A 34 13.47 7.31 7.08
C ALA A 34 12.39 6.23 6.86
N PRO A 35 12.01 5.91 5.61
CA PRO A 35 11.10 4.82 5.32
C PRO A 35 11.62 3.49 5.87
N ARG A 36 10.76 2.71 6.52
CA ARG A 36 11.10 1.34 6.93
C ARG A 36 10.61 0.32 5.93
N LEU A 37 11.51 -0.55 5.47
CA LEU A 37 11.14 -1.71 4.66
C LEU A 37 10.26 -2.68 5.44
N VAL A 38 9.23 -3.18 4.77
CA VAL A 38 8.34 -4.22 5.25
C VAL A 38 8.82 -5.56 4.66
N PRO A 39 9.17 -6.54 5.50
CA PRO A 39 9.59 -7.84 5.03
C PRO A 39 8.42 -8.55 4.31
N ALA A 40 8.73 -9.21 3.20
CA ALA A 40 7.74 -10.02 2.49
C ALA A 40 7.36 -11.25 3.34
N PRO A 41 6.08 -11.64 3.38
CA PRO A 41 5.64 -12.81 4.16
C PRO A 41 6.32 -14.14 3.76
N SER A 42 6.74 -14.26 2.50
CA SER A 42 7.33 -15.48 1.92
C SER A 42 8.61 -15.22 1.13
N GLY A 43 9.40 -14.23 1.56
CA GLY A 43 10.73 -13.91 1.02
C GLY A 43 10.71 -12.82 -0.06
N ILE A 44 9.90 -12.97 -1.11
CA ILE A 44 9.72 -11.93 -2.15
C ILE A 44 8.28 -11.41 -2.17
N TRP A 45 8.09 -10.10 -2.34
CA TRP A 45 6.75 -9.56 -2.54
C TRP A 45 6.24 -9.90 -3.93
N SER A 46 5.01 -10.42 -3.98
CA SER A 46 4.17 -10.42 -5.18
C SER A 46 3.19 -9.25 -5.12
N ARG A 47 2.60 -8.90 -6.27
CA ARG A 47 1.56 -7.85 -6.35
C ARG A 47 0.36 -8.19 -5.46
N GLN A 48 -0.04 -9.47 -5.45
CA GLN A 48 -1.13 -9.95 -4.61
C GLN A 48 -0.78 -9.82 -3.13
N ALA A 49 0.44 -10.21 -2.73
CA ALA A 49 0.87 -10.07 -1.34
C ALA A 49 0.84 -8.60 -0.89
N VAL A 50 1.22 -7.65 -1.75
CA VAL A 50 1.11 -6.21 -1.44
C VAL A 50 -0.35 -5.80 -1.23
N ALA A 51 -1.26 -6.23 -2.10
CA ALA A 51 -2.69 -5.95 -1.95
C ALA A 51 -3.28 -6.54 -0.66
N ASP A 52 -2.93 -7.79 -0.35
CA ASP A 52 -3.36 -8.47 0.88
C ASP A 52 -2.83 -7.74 2.12
N TRP A 53 -1.56 -7.28 2.06
CA TRP A 53 -0.97 -6.49 3.13
C TRP A 53 -1.71 -5.16 3.31
N LEU A 54 -2.03 -4.44 2.23
CA LEU A 54 -2.77 -3.18 2.32
C LEU A 54 -4.13 -3.39 2.98
N LEU A 55 -4.90 -4.39 2.56
CA LEU A 55 -6.21 -4.72 3.13
C LEU A 55 -6.12 -5.09 4.62
N ALA A 56 -5.07 -5.82 5.02
CA ALA A 56 -4.83 -6.18 6.41
C ALA A 56 -4.40 -4.99 7.29
N HIS A 57 -3.95 -3.88 6.69
CA HIS A 57 -3.45 -2.70 7.42
C HIS A 57 -4.33 -1.45 7.22
N LEU A 58 -5.53 -1.61 6.63
CA LEU A 58 -6.55 -0.57 6.66
C LEU A 58 -7.02 -0.37 8.11
N PRO A 59 -7.25 0.88 8.55
CA PRO A 59 -7.88 1.13 9.83
C PRO A 59 -9.26 0.49 9.89
N ASP A 60 -9.69 0.06 11.06
CA ASP A 60 -10.94 -0.69 11.24
C ASP A 60 -12.18 0.06 10.72
N GLU A 61 -12.13 1.40 10.73
CA GLU A 61 -13.18 2.27 10.19
C GLU A 61 -13.30 2.18 8.65
N GLU A 62 -12.18 1.97 7.94
CA GLU A 62 -12.13 1.87 6.47
C GLU A 62 -12.33 0.44 5.96
N ARG A 63 -12.14 -0.59 6.81
CA ARG A 63 -12.48 -1.99 6.47
C ARG A 63 -13.99 -2.21 6.32
N ALA A 64 -14.81 -1.31 6.86
CA ALA A 64 -16.27 -1.39 6.83
C ALA A 64 -16.90 -0.69 5.61
N ASP A 65 -16.16 0.16 4.89
CA ASP A 65 -16.64 0.89 3.72
C ASP A 65 -16.17 0.20 2.43
N SER A 66 -17.12 -0.35 1.65
CA SER A 66 -16.80 -1.00 0.36
C SER A 66 -16.14 -0.03 -0.62
N HIS A 67 -15.13 -0.54 -1.33
CA HIS A 67 -14.24 0.18 -2.26
C HIS A 67 -14.96 1.04 -3.33
N ASP A 68 -16.20 0.69 -3.69
CA ASP A 68 -16.99 1.39 -4.71
C ASP A 68 -17.27 2.87 -4.35
N HIS A 69 -17.44 3.21 -3.07
CA HIS A 69 -17.79 4.58 -2.65
C HIS A 69 -16.58 5.53 -2.48
N LEU A 70 -15.36 5.00 -2.45
CA LEU A 70 -14.14 5.77 -2.16
C LEU A 70 -13.55 6.49 -3.39
N ILE A 71 -13.69 5.89 -4.59
CA ILE A 71 -13.17 6.47 -5.83
C ILE A 71 -14.05 7.64 -6.31
N GLU A 72 -15.38 7.47 -6.26
CA GLU A 72 -16.33 8.48 -6.74
C GLU A 72 -16.27 9.78 -5.91
N ARG A 73 -16.04 9.68 -4.60
CA ARG A 73 -15.96 10.86 -3.71
C ARG A 73 -14.71 11.71 -3.89
N ARG A 74 -13.64 11.18 -4.48
CA ARG A 74 -12.40 11.94 -4.77
C ARG A 74 -12.33 12.49 -6.19
N ALA A 75 -13.14 11.96 -7.11
CA ALA A 75 -13.25 12.51 -8.46
C ALA A 75 -14.22 13.71 -8.54
N ALA A 76 -15.06 13.91 -7.51
CA ALA A 76 -16.10 14.93 -7.47
C ALA A 76 -15.76 16.18 -6.63
N ALA A 77 -14.51 16.34 -6.17
CA ALA A 77 -14.04 17.47 -5.37
C ALA A 77 -12.78 18.09 -6.00
#